data_AF-A0A370FC78-F1
#
_entry.id   AF-A0A370FC78-F1
#
_cell.length_a   1.000
_cell.length_b   1.000
_cell.length_c   1.000
_cell.angle_alpha   90.00
_cell.angle_beta   90.00
_cell.angle_gamma   90.00
#
_symmetry.space_group_name_H-M   'P 1'
#
loop_
_entity.id
_entity.type
_entity.pdbx_description
1 polymer ?
#
loop_
_entity_poly.entity_id
_entity_poly.type
_entity_poly.pdbx_seq_one_letter_code
_entity_poly.pdbx_strand_id
1 'polypeptide(L)'
;MWFAGEAGLSREVRRWVRHDLGWPSDRYDVIGYWRADKEAWTARYEQAREQIEAAQLAALTAGGDFDSVRDAVDAAMEQAGL
;
A
#
# COMPACT_ATOMS: atom_id res chain seq x y z
N MET A 1 7.61 9.57 -13.21
CA MET A 1 6.77 8.52 -13.85
C MET A 1 5.36 8.66 -13.33
N TRP A 2 4.36 8.47 -14.17
CA TRP A 2 2.97 8.43 -13.74
C TRP A 2 2.37 7.07 -14.09
N PHE A 3 1.68 6.44 -13.14
CA PHE A 3 1.01 5.16 -13.31
C PHE A 3 -0.35 5.18 -12.62
N ALA A 4 -1.39 4.77 -13.33
CA ALA A 4 -2.70 4.53 -12.73
C ALA A 4 -3.29 3.24 -13.28
N GLY A 5 -3.64 2.31 -12.40
CA GLY A 5 -4.06 0.97 -12.80
C GLY A 5 -4.84 0.24 -11.73
N GLU A 6 -4.79 -1.08 -11.75
CA GLU A 6 -5.40 -1.92 -10.71
C GLU A 6 -4.68 -1.68 -9.37
N ALA A 7 -5.42 -1.60 -8.26
CA ALA A 7 -4.91 -1.19 -6.96
C ALA A 7 -3.86 -2.14 -6.39
N GLY A 8 -4.03 -3.45 -6.54
CA GLY A 8 -3.02 -4.45 -6.16
C GLY A 8 -1.72 -4.29 -6.94
N LEU A 9 -1.81 -4.23 -8.28
CA LEU A 9 -0.64 -4.00 -9.15
C LEU A 9 0.03 -2.66 -8.88
N SER A 10 -0.75 -1.63 -8.55
CA SER A 10 -0.23 -0.30 -8.21
C SER A 10 0.65 -0.35 -6.96
N ARG A 11 0.33 -1.19 -5.96
CA ARG A 11 1.21 -1.37 -4.79
C ARG A 11 2.54 -2.02 -5.19
N GLU A 12 2.51 -3.07 -6.02
CA GLU A 12 3.74 -3.72 -6.51
C GLU A 12 4.63 -2.76 -7.29
N VAL A 13 4.04 -1.97 -8.20
CA VAL A 13 4.78 -0.94 -8.94
C VAL A 13 5.42 0.06 -8.00
N ARG A 14 4.69 0.51 -6.97
CA ARG A 14 5.20 1.44 -5.96
C ARG A 14 6.37 0.85 -5.17
N ARG A 15 6.23 -0.40 -4.70
CA ARG A 15 7.28 -1.14 -4.00
C ARG A 15 8.54 -1.24 -4.86
N TRP A 16 8.38 -1.63 -6.13
CA TRP A 16 9.48 -1.78 -7.08
C TRP A 16 10.22 -0.45 -7.32
N VAL A 17 9.50 0.64 -7.65
CA VAL A 17 10.19 1.92 -7.91
C VAL A 17 10.86 2.50 -6.66
N ARG A 18 10.26 2.30 -5.48
CA ARG A 18 10.80 2.85 -4.22
C ARG A 18 11.95 2.01 -3.67
N HIS A 19 11.77 0.71 -3.51
CA HIS A 19 12.75 -0.15 -2.83
C HIS A 19 13.77 -0.77 -3.78
N ASP A 20 13.35 -1.18 -4.98
CA ASP A 20 14.25 -1.88 -5.90
C ASP A 20 15.03 -0.90 -6.78
N LEU A 21 14.42 0.23 -7.16
CA LEU A 21 15.09 1.29 -7.93
C LEU A 21 15.58 2.47 -7.08
N GLY A 22 15.17 2.56 -5.82
CA GLY A 22 15.61 3.62 -4.91
C GLY A 22 15.11 5.03 -5.29
N TRP A 23 13.98 5.14 -6.01
CA TRP A 23 13.49 6.44 -6.45
C TRP A 23 12.92 7.24 -5.28
N PRO A 24 13.24 8.54 -5.17
CA PRO A 24 12.54 9.42 -4.26
C PRO A 24 11.09 9.65 -4.72
N SER A 25 10.19 9.97 -3.78
CA SER A 25 8.75 10.07 -4.03
C SER A 25 8.34 11.25 -4.93
N ASP A 26 9.22 12.22 -5.17
CA ASP A 26 9.02 13.29 -6.15
C ASP A 26 9.24 12.83 -7.60
N ARG A 27 9.73 11.61 -7.81
CA ARG A 27 10.01 11.05 -9.15
C ARG A 27 8.88 10.15 -9.67
N TYR A 28 7.89 9.80 -8.86
CA TYR A 28 6.78 8.96 -9.28
C TYR A 28 5.45 9.34 -8.64
N ASP A 29 4.37 9.10 -9.39
CA ASP A 29 3.01 9.06 -8.87
C ASP A 29 2.35 7.76 -9.36
N VAL A 30 1.80 7.00 -8.41
CA VAL A 30 1.30 5.64 -8.63
C VAL A 30 -0.06 5.51 -7.93
N ILE A 31 -1.14 5.34 -8.69
CA ILE A 31 -2.50 5.41 -8.16
C ILE A 31 -3.26 4.11 -8.47
N GLY A 32 -3.87 3.53 -7.43
CA GLY A 32 -4.85 2.46 -7.61
C GLY A 32 -6.16 3.03 -8.12
N TYR A 33 -6.38 2.99 -9.43
CA TYR A 33 -7.53 3.59 -10.11
C TYR A 33 -8.78 2.71 -10.02
N TRP A 34 -8.60 1.39 -10.10
CA TRP A 34 -9.67 0.41 -10.02
C TRP A 34 -9.19 -0.83 -9.26
N ARG A 35 -10.11 -1.72 -8.87
CA ARG A 35 -9.77 -3.00 -8.23
C ARG A 35 -10.68 -4.11 -8.75
N ALA A 36 -10.10 -5.23 -9.13
CA ALA A 36 -10.84 -6.43 -9.53
C ALA A 36 -11.57 -7.03 -8.32
N ASP A 37 -12.75 -7.62 -8.54
CA ASP A 37 -13.54 -8.31 -7.51
C ASP A 37 -13.68 -7.52 -6.20
N LYS A 38 -13.98 -6.21 -6.34
CA LYS A 38 -13.99 -5.24 -5.24
C LYS A 38 -14.75 -5.76 -4.00
N GLU A 39 -15.92 -6.38 -4.18
CA GLU A 39 -16.73 -6.88 -3.07
C GLU A 39 -16.03 -8.00 -2.29
N ALA A 40 -15.50 -8.99 -3.00
CA ALA A 40 -14.77 -10.11 -2.38
C ALA A 40 -13.46 -9.63 -1.74
N TRP A 41 -12.81 -8.63 -2.32
CA TRP A 41 -11.64 -8.01 -1.70
C TRP A 41 -12.01 -7.23 -0.43
N THR A 42 -13.07 -6.41 -0.46
CA THR A 42 -13.55 -5.67 0.71
C THR A 42 -13.90 -6.62 1.85
N ALA A 43 -14.55 -7.75 1.58
CA ALA A 43 -14.87 -8.74 2.60
C ALA A 43 -13.62 -9.29 3.31
N ARG A 44 -12.54 -9.55 2.55
CA ARG A 44 -11.24 -9.96 3.13
C ARG A 44 -10.56 -8.81 3.87
N TYR A 45 -10.65 -7.59 3.35
CA TYR A 45 -10.12 -6.40 4.01
C TYR A 45 -10.76 -6.18 5.37
N GLU A 46 -12.10 -6.29 5.48
CA GLU A 46 -12.80 -6.15 6.76
C GLU A 46 -12.33 -7.17 7.80
N GLN A 47 -11.97 -8.39 7.39
CA GLN A 47 -11.41 -9.41 8.29
C GLN A 47 -9.99 -9.06 8.78
N ALA A 48 -9.22 -8.31 7.99
CA ALA A 48 -7.86 -7.91 8.30
C ALA A 48 -7.72 -6.45 8.77
N ARG A 49 -8.83 -5.69 8.82
CA ARG A 49 -8.82 -4.24 9.04
C ARG A 49 -8.09 -3.84 10.31
N GLU A 50 -8.37 -4.53 11.41
CA GLU A 50 -7.75 -4.23 12.71
C GLU A 50 -6.22 -4.38 12.66
N GLN A 51 -5.71 -5.41 11.97
CA GLN A 51 -4.27 -5.61 11.79
C GLN A 51 -3.64 -4.49 10.95
N ILE A 52 -4.30 -4.09 9.87
CA ILE A 52 -3.80 -3.05 8.96
C ILE A 52 -3.80 -1.68 9.65
N GLU A 53 -4.87 -1.35 10.38
CA GLU A 53 -4.96 -0.12 11.17
C GLU A 53 -3.94 -0.08 12.31
N ALA A 54 -3.67 -1.22 12.96
CA ALA A 54 -2.63 -1.33 13.97
C ALA A 54 -1.23 -1.06 13.39
N ALA A 55 -0.94 -1.58 12.19
CA ALA A 55 0.33 -1.30 11.49
C ALA A 55 0.47 0.19 11.15
N GLN A 56 -0.61 0.81 10.66
CA GLN A 56 -0.64 2.25 10.37
C GLN A 56 -0.37 3.08 11.63
N LEU A 57 -1.07 2.77 12.73
CA LEU A 57 -0.94 3.48 14.00
C LEU A 57 0.47 3.33 14.59
N ALA A 58 1.05 2.12 14.51
CA ALA A 58 2.39 1.85 14.96
C ALA A 58 3.42 2.69 14.18
N ALA A 59 3.30 2.75 12.85
CA ALA A 59 4.19 3.55 12.00
C ALA A 59 4.08 5.05 12.29
N LEU A 60 2.85 5.56 12.48
CA LEU A 60 2.61 6.95 12.87
C LEU A 60 3.21 7.28 14.24
N THR A 61 3.03 6.39 15.22
CA THR A 61 3.55 6.57 16.58
C THR A 61 5.07 6.52 16.63
N ALA A 62 5.70 5.74 15.74
CA ALA A 62 7.15 5.70 15.56
C ALA A 62 7.72 6.97 14.90
N GLY A 63 6.88 7.95 14.51
CA GLY A 63 7.29 9.16 13.82
C GLY A 63 7.62 8.94 12.35
N GLY A 64 7.08 7.88 11.73
CA GLY A 64 7.27 7.60 10.31
C GLY A 64 6.72 8.72 9.44
N ASP A 65 7.43 9.03 8.35
CA ASP A 65 6.91 9.91 7.33
C ASP A 65 5.78 9.24 6.52
N PHE A 66 5.14 10.01 5.67
CA PHE A 66 3.99 9.54 4.90
C PHE A 66 4.30 8.30 4.05
N ASP A 67 5.49 8.23 3.45
CA ASP A 67 5.88 7.09 2.64
C ASP A 67 6.17 5.86 3.51
N SER A 68 6.84 6.03 4.65
CA SER A 68 7.11 4.92 5.59
C SER A 68 5.83 4.36 6.20
N VAL A 69 4.86 5.22 6.52
CA VAL A 69 3.53 4.79 6.99
C VAL A 69 2.80 4.03 5.89
N ARG A 70 2.88 4.48 4.64
CA ARG A 70 2.30 3.76 3.51
C ARG A 70 2.97 2.41 3.28
N ASP A 71 4.30 2.34 3.36
CA ASP A 71 5.05 1.09 3.21
C ASP A 71 4.63 0.07 4.30
N ALA A 72 4.42 0.53 5.54
CA ALA A 72 3.92 -0.31 6.63
C ALA A 72 2.49 -0.85 6.38
N VAL A 73 1.61 -0.02 5.84
CA VAL A 73 0.24 -0.40 5.49
C VAL A 73 0.23 -1.38 4.32
N ASP A 74 1.00 -1.12 3.26
CA ASP A 74 1.10 -2.00 2.09
C ASP A 74 1.67 -3.38 2.50
N ALA A 75 2.68 -3.42 3.39
CA ALA A 75 3.21 -4.66 3.95
C ALA A 75 2.18 -5.42 4.81
N ALA A 76 1.37 -4.73 5.61
CA ALA A 76 0.32 -5.36 6.41
C ALA A 76 -0.78 -5.96 5.51
N MET A 77 -1.14 -5.28 4.41
CA MET A 77 -2.06 -5.82 3.41
C MET A 77 -1.49 -7.07 2.75
N GLU A 78 -0.22 -7.07 2.36
CA GLU A 78 0.44 -8.24 1.73
C GLU A 78 0.45 -9.45 2.68
N GLN A 79 0.79 -9.24 3.96
CA GLN A 79 0.75 -10.28 4.99
C GLN A 79 -0.65 -10.86 5.22
N ALA A 80 -1.69 -10.04 5.03
CA ALA A 80 -3.09 -10.47 5.12
C ALA A 80 -3.61 -11.11 3.81
N GLY A 81 -2.79 -11.21 2.76
CA GLY A 81 -3.19 -11.76 1.47
C GLY A 81 -4.09 -10.85 0.63
N LEU A 82 -3.95 -9.53 0.77
CA LEU A 82 -4.77 -8.49 0.12
C LEU A 82 -4.07 -7.72 -0.99
#